data_AF-A0A2V0QGY4-F1
#
_entry.id   AF-A0A2V0QGY4-F1
#
_cell.length_a   1.000
_cell.length_b   1.000
_cell.length_c   1.000
_cell.angle_alpha   90.00
_cell.angle_beta   90.00
_cell.angle_gamma   90.00
#
_symmetry.space_group_name_H-M   'P 1'
#
loop_
_entity.id
_entity.type
_entity.pdbx_description
1 polymer ?
#
loop_
_entity_poly.entity_id
_entity_poly.type
_entity_poly.pdbx_seq_one_letter_code
_entity_poly.pdbx_strand_id
1 'polypeptide(L)'
;MEWVAGSSWNQWPDVHGMGGRMTVESAVFAADEHLERVKATLAKVSLALGLQSPTVLLGIVNGKSASAAKQVANLGDIAGPDWREFNEHRCLMITLDRPRTPQDVPSHLMHIAIAALLAGKGNALVGYKNRLGIINDHPEEDVWNEYRRGTWHRTVPKRLAEPFQRYLAVIDQLHSQ
;
A
#
# COMPACT_ATOMS: atom_id res chain seq x y z
N MET A 1 -18.09 15.43 -15.17
CA MET A 1 -17.08 14.63 -14.45
C MET A 1 -17.63 14.33 -13.06
N GLU A 2 -18.59 13.40 -12.97
CA GLU A 2 -19.40 13.19 -11.74
C GLU A 2 -19.35 11.74 -11.24
N TRP A 3 -18.61 10.87 -11.92
CA TRP A 3 -18.67 9.42 -11.73
C TRP A 3 -17.84 8.88 -10.56
N VAL A 4 -17.06 9.70 -9.86
CA VAL A 4 -16.24 9.24 -8.72
C VAL A 4 -16.90 9.60 -7.39
N ALA A 5 -17.60 10.73 -7.28
CA ALA A 5 -18.11 11.23 -6.00
C ALA A 5 -19.20 10.36 -5.34
N GLY A 6 -19.92 9.53 -6.11
CA GLY A 6 -21.00 8.66 -5.62
C GLY A 6 -20.64 7.17 -5.48
N SER A 7 -19.39 6.78 -5.75
CA SER A 7 -18.96 5.37 -5.67
C SER A 7 -19.08 4.84 -4.25
N SER A 8 -19.45 3.56 -4.08
CA SER A 8 -19.36 2.86 -2.79
C SER A 8 -17.93 2.84 -2.22
N TRP A 9 -16.93 3.11 -3.06
CA TRP A 9 -15.54 3.38 -2.67
C TRP A 9 -15.34 4.70 -1.91
N ASN A 10 -16.30 5.62 -1.95
CA ASN A 10 -16.26 6.93 -1.31
C ASN A 10 -17.26 7.08 -0.14
N GLN A 11 -18.04 6.04 0.14
CA GLN A 11 -18.99 6.00 1.26
C GLN A 11 -18.57 4.89 2.24
N TRP A 12 -17.45 5.10 2.95
CA TRP A 12 -17.05 4.18 4.02
C TRP A 12 -17.48 4.77 5.37
N PRO A 13 -18.37 4.09 6.12
CA PRO A 13 -18.67 4.48 7.48
C PRO A 13 -17.39 4.43 8.32
N ASP A 14 -17.29 5.37 9.25
CA ASP A 14 -16.41 5.27 10.41
C ASP A 14 -16.75 3.97 11.16
N VAL A 15 -16.07 2.88 10.84
CA VAL A 15 -16.43 1.53 11.33
C VAL A 15 -16.45 1.39 12.87
N HIS A 16 -16.16 2.45 13.64
CA HIS A 16 -16.26 2.45 15.09
C HIS A 16 -16.89 3.69 15.76
N GLY A 17 -17.47 4.67 15.06
CA GLY A 17 -18.01 5.87 15.75
C GLY A 17 -16.96 6.66 16.55
N MET A 18 -15.68 6.32 16.36
CA MET A 18 -14.53 6.97 16.97
C MET A 18 -14.03 7.94 15.91
N GLY A 19 -14.13 9.25 16.15
CA GLY A 19 -13.66 10.32 15.27
C GLY A 19 -12.14 10.36 15.04
N GLY A 20 -11.51 9.20 14.83
CA GLY A 20 -10.11 9.01 14.54
C GLY A 20 -9.83 9.03 13.04
N ARG A 21 -8.60 9.40 12.68
CA ARG A 21 -8.10 9.38 11.30
C ARG A 21 -8.13 7.95 10.77
N MET A 22 -8.89 7.70 9.70
CA MET A 22 -8.80 6.44 8.99
C MET A 22 -7.57 6.46 8.09
N THR A 23 -6.58 5.63 8.40
CA THR A 23 -5.34 5.51 7.63
C THR A 23 -5.32 4.23 6.82
N VAL A 24 -4.67 4.29 5.66
CA VAL A 24 -4.27 3.12 4.88
C VAL A 24 -2.75 2.97 4.99
N GLU A 25 -2.25 1.74 4.90
CA GLU A 25 -0.82 1.47 4.87
C GLU A 25 -0.45 0.70 3.60
N SER A 26 0.69 1.02 3.02
CA SER A 26 1.29 0.23 1.94
C SER A 26 2.72 -0.12 2.32
N ALA A 27 3.10 -1.37 2.09
CA ALA A 27 4.46 -1.86 2.26
C ALA A 27 5.07 -2.12 0.89
N VAL A 28 6.18 -1.45 0.61
CA VAL A 28 6.88 -1.51 -0.67
C VAL A 28 8.19 -2.26 -0.48
N PHE A 29 8.36 -3.34 -1.24
CA PHE A 29 9.55 -4.17 -1.29
C PHE A 29 10.24 -4.00 -2.64
N ALA A 30 11.48 -3.55 -2.59
CA ALA A 30 12.35 -3.32 -3.74
C ALA A 30 13.80 -3.20 -3.26
N ALA A 31 14.75 -3.15 -4.19
CA ALA A 31 16.14 -2.82 -3.88
C ALA A 31 16.25 -1.49 -3.09
N ASP A 32 17.20 -1.41 -2.16
CA ASP A 32 17.37 -0.28 -1.23
C ASP A 32 17.36 1.09 -1.91
N GLU A 33 18.10 1.22 -3.02
CA GLU A 33 18.13 2.49 -3.77
C GLU A 33 16.75 2.87 -4.34
N HIS A 34 15.96 1.87 -4.76
CA HIS A 34 14.61 2.10 -5.26
C HIS A 34 13.68 2.56 -4.13
N LEU A 35 13.79 1.97 -2.93
CA LEU A 35 13.03 2.40 -1.76
C LEU A 35 13.31 3.87 -1.40
N GLU A 36 14.59 4.27 -1.38
CA GLU A 36 14.96 5.66 -1.09
C GLU A 36 14.50 6.63 -2.20
N ARG A 37 14.58 6.22 -3.48
CA ARG A 37 14.05 7.02 -4.61
C ARG A 37 12.54 7.21 -4.52
N VAL A 38 11.78 6.15 -4.23
CA VAL A 38 10.32 6.23 -4.05
C VAL A 38 9.98 7.14 -2.87
N LYS A 39 10.63 6.93 -1.73
CA LYS A 39 10.45 7.77 -0.53
C LYS A 39 10.72 9.25 -0.81
N ALA A 40 11.86 9.56 -1.45
CA ALA A 40 12.23 10.94 -1.78
C ALA A 40 11.25 11.57 -2.78
N THR A 41 10.77 10.81 -3.75
CA THR A 41 9.78 11.27 -4.73
C THR A 41 8.45 11.59 -4.05
N LEU A 42 7.93 10.68 -3.22
CA LEU A 42 6.68 10.89 -2.49
C LEU A 42 6.79 12.03 -1.47
N ALA A 43 7.95 12.24 -0.84
CA ALA A 43 8.19 13.37 0.04
C ALA A 43 8.08 14.71 -0.72
N LYS A 44 8.63 14.79 -1.94
CA LYS A 44 8.49 15.98 -2.81
C LYS A 44 7.04 16.22 -3.23
N VAL A 45 6.31 15.15 -3.58
CA VAL A 45 4.88 15.26 -3.92
C VAL A 45 4.07 15.74 -2.71
N SER A 46 4.27 15.15 -1.53
CA SER A 46 3.62 15.57 -0.29
C SER A 46 3.86 17.05 0.00
N LEU A 47 5.10 17.51 -0.13
CA LEU A 47 5.46 18.91 0.07
C LEU A 47 4.75 19.83 -0.94
N ALA A 48 4.73 19.46 -2.23
CA ALA A 48 4.06 20.22 -3.28
C ALA A 48 2.55 20.31 -3.08
N LEU A 49 1.94 19.28 -2.48
CA LEU A 49 0.52 19.24 -2.14
C LEU A 49 0.20 19.92 -0.80
N GLY A 50 1.20 20.43 -0.07
CA GLY A 50 1.01 21.03 1.26
C GLY A 50 0.64 20.01 2.35
N LEU A 51 0.87 18.71 2.11
CA LEU A 51 0.59 17.64 3.05
C LEU A 51 1.77 17.46 4.02
N GLN A 52 1.45 17.32 5.31
CA GLN A 52 2.42 17.21 6.39
C GLN A 52 2.13 15.97 7.25
N SER A 53 3.07 15.60 8.12
CA SER A 53 2.81 14.65 9.21
C SER A 53 1.68 15.18 10.11
N PRO A 54 0.75 14.33 10.60
CA PRO A 54 0.71 12.88 10.46
C PRO A 54 -0.05 12.37 9.22
N THR A 55 -0.50 13.25 8.32
CA THR A 55 -1.36 12.87 7.18
C THR A 55 -0.66 11.96 6.20
N VAL A 56 0.62 12.20 5.95
CA VAL A 56 1.51 11.31 5.18
C VAL A 56 2.69 10.94 6.07
N LEU A 57 2.96 9.65 6.24
CA LEU A 57 4.18 9.15 6.88
C LEU A 57 4.90 8.21 5.93
N LEU A 58 6.19 8.47 5.73
CA LEU A 58 7.07 7.70 4.85
C LEU A 58 8.25 7.17 5.68
N GLY A 59 8.20 5.90 6.06
CA GLY A 59 9.16 5.29 6.97
C GLY A 59 9.86 4.09 6.35
N ILE A 60 11.19 4.01 6.48
CA ILE A 60 11.89 2.75 6.21
C ILE A 60 11.79 1.90 7.47
N VAL A 61 11.22 0.71 7.35
CA VAL A 61 11.34 -0.32 8.38
C VAL A 61 12.62 -1.09 8.08
N ASN A 62 13.52 -1.16 9.07
CA ASN A 62 14.83 -1.80 8.91
C ASN A 62 14.98 -2.92 9.95
N GLY A 63 15.09 -4.17 9.46
CA GLY A 63 15.13 -5.40 10.24
C GLY A 63 16.41 -5.62 11.07
N LYS A 64 16.99 -4.57 11.65
CA LYS A 64 18.22 -4.64 12.47
C LYS A 64 17.99 -5.30 13.84
N SER A 65 16.75 -5.34 14.32
CA SER A 65 16.38 -5.99 15.58
C SER A 65 15.40 -7.12 15.31
N ALA A 66 15.31 -8.10 16.22
CA ALA A 66 14.36 -9.22 16.08
C ALA A 66 12.91 -8.74 15.90
N SER A 67 12.52 -7.68 16.62
CA SER A 67 11.19 -7.08 16.50
C SER A 67 10.98 -6.44 15.12
N ALA A 68 11.96 -5.66 14.64
CA ALA A 68 11.87 -5.02 13.33
C ALA A 68 11.93 -6.04 12.19
N ALA A 69 12.74 -7.09 12.30
CA ALA A 69 12.80 -8.18 11.32
C ALA A 69 11.45 -8.91 11.23
N LYS A 70 10.80 -9.17 12.38
CA LYS A 70 9.45 -9.72 12.41
C LYS A 70 8.43 -8.78 11.76
N GLN A 71 8.57 -7.47 11.96
CA GLN A 71 7.72 -6.48 11.29
C GLN A 71 7.92 -6.51 9.77
N VAL A 72 9.17 -6.54 9.28
CA VAL A 72 9.46 -6.66 7.84
C VAL A 72 8.84 -7.95 7.29
N ALA A 73 9.02 -9.08 7.97
CA ALA A 73 8.45 -10.36 7.53
C ALA A 73 6.91 -10.30 7.43
N ASN A 74 6.24 -9.81 8.46
CA ASN A 74 4.78 -9.66 8.45
C ASN A 74 4.28 -8.76 7.32
N LEU A 75 5.01 -7.69 7.00
CA LEU A 75 4.68 -6.81 5.87
C LEU A 75 4.97 -7.47 4.52
N GLY A 76 6.02 -8.28 4.44
CA GLY A 76 6.40 -9.04 3.27
C GLY A 76 5.35 -10.08 2.91
N ASP A 77 4.85 -10.81 3.91
CA ASP A 77 3.80 -11.81 3.71
C ASP A 77 2.47 -11.21 3.20
N ILE A 78 2.26 -9.89 3.36
CA ILE A 78 1.15 -9.16 2.73
C ILE A 78 1.47 -8.84 1.26
N ALA A 79 2.73 -8.50 0.97
CA ALA A 79 3.17 -8.12 -0.36
C ALA A 79 3.20 -9.32 -1.32
N GLY A 80 3.62 -10.50 -0.85
CA GLY A 80 3.60 -11.74 -1.63
C GLY A 80 4.68 -12.73 -1.17
N PRO A 81 4.57 -14.03 -1.50
CA PRO A 81 5.43 -15.09 -0.94
C PRO A 81 6.93 -14.96 -1.30
N ASP A 82 7.23 -14.22 -2.35
CA ASP A 82 8.55 -13.97 -2.92
C ASP A 82 9.15 -12.63 -2.50
N TRP A 83 8.54 -11.93 -1.54
CA TRP A 83 9.00 -10.61 -1.08
C TRP A 83 10.48 -10.58 -0.67
N ARG A 84 11.01 -11.71 -0.19
CA ARG A 84 12.43 -11.86 0.20
C ARG A 84 13.40 -11.69 -0.97
N GLU A 85 12.97 -12.04 -2.19
CA GLU A 85 13.77 -11.84 -3.41
C GLU A 85 13.95 -10.34 -3.74
N PHE A 86 13.03 -9.49 -3.27
CA PHE A 86 13.10 -8.05 -3.45
C PHE A 86 13.90 -7.37 -2.35
N ASN A 87 13.60 -7.68 -1.10
CA ASN A 87 14.31 -7.15 0.06
C ASN A 87 13.92 -7.87 1.36
N GLU A 88 14.76 -8.78 1.84
CA GLU A 88 14.48 -9.49 3.09
C GLU A 88 14.74 -8.66 4.36
N HIS A 89 15.45 -7.53 4.25
CA HIS A 89 15.93 -6.76 5.40
C HIS A 89 15.17 -5.45 5.62
N ARG A 90 14.61 -4.87 4.57
CA ARG A 90 14.04 -3.52 4.60
C ARG A 90 12.81 -3.41 3.72
N CYS A 91 11.87 -2.56 4.12
CA CYS A 91 10.77 -2.13 3.26
C CYS A 91 10.44 -0.66 3.51
N LEU A 92 9.85 0.00 2.51
CA LEU A 92 9.25 1.31 2.71
C LEU A 92 7.80 1.13 3.14
N MET A 93 7.46 1.68 4.30
CA MET A 93 6.10 1.77 4.80
C MET A 93 5.56 3.18 4.52
N ILE A 94 4.40 3.23 3.87
CA ILE A 94 3.67 4.44 3.52
C ILE A 94 2.37 4.41 4.31
N THR A 95 2.18 5.35 5.23
CA THR A 95 0.90 5.60 5.88
C THR A 95 0.29 6.85 5.30
N LEU A 96 -0.99 6.78 4.94
CA LEU A 96 -1.73 7.92 4.44
C LEU A 96 -3.13 7.96 5.04
N ASP A 97 -3.51 9.12 5.58
CA ASP A 97 -4.90 9.38 5.96
C ASP A 97 -5.79 9.29 4.71
N ARG A 98 -6.99 8.75 4.88
CA ARG A 98 -8.02 8.80 3.84
C ARG A 98 -8.50 10.25 3.66
N PRO A 99 -8.86 10.66 2.44
CA PRO A 99 -9.48 11.96 2.20
C PRO A 99 -10.74 12.11 3.04
N ARG A 100 -10.88 13.22 3.76
CA ARG A 100 -12.01 13.41 4.70
C ARG A 100 -13.30 13.77 3.99
N THR A 101 -13.18 14.46 2.87
CA THR A 101 -14.31 14.90 2.06
C THR A 101 -13.96 14.78 0.57
N PRO A 102 -14.96 14.83 -0.33
CA PRO A 102 -14.70 14.92 -1.77
C PRO A 102 -13.89 16.16 -2.18
N GLN A 103 -13.87 17.21 -1.36
CA GLN A 103 -13.13 18.46 -1.60
C GLN A 103 -11.68 18.43 -1.08
N ASP A 104 -11.27 17.35 -0.42
CA ASP A 104 -9.90 17.14 0.06
C ASP A 104 -8.95 16.75 -1.11
N VAL A 105 -8.86 17.64 -2.09
CA VAL A 105 -8.11 17.45 -3.34
C VAL A 105 -6.65 17.06 -3.08
N PRO A 106 -5.90 17.70 -2.15
CA PRO A 106 -4.52 17.29 -1.87
C PRO A 106 -4.40 15.82 -1.46
N SER A 107 -5.26 15.34 -0.57
CA SER A 107 -5.22 13.94 -0.13
C SER A 107 -5.55 12.99 -1.27
N HIS A 108 -6.59 13.28 -2.07
CA HIS A 108 -6.93 12.50 -3.26
C HIS A 108 -5.75 12.41 -4.26
N LEU A 109 -5.11 13.54 -4.55
CA LEU A 109 -3.95 13.58 -5.44
C LEU A 109 -2.76 12.78 -4.90
N MET A 110 -2.56 12.77 -3.58
CA MET A 110 -1.51 11.96 -2.97
C MET A 110 -1.77 10.46 -3.12
N HIS A 111 -3.02 10.00 -2.90
CA HIS A 111 -3.41 8.61 -3.14
C HIS A 111 -3.17 8.21 -4.60
N ILE A 112 -3.56 9.06 -5.55
CA ILE A 112 -3.33 8.84 -6.98
C ILE A 112 -1.83 8.80 -7.29
N ALA A 113 -1.03 9.72 -6.72
CA ALA A 113 0.40 9.77 -6.96
C ALA A 113 1.13 8.51 -6.44
N ILE A 114 0.74 8.00 -5.26
CA ILE A 114 1.25 6.73 -4.73
C ILE A 114 0.90 5.59 -5.68
N ALA A 115 -0.39 5.46 -6.05
CA ALA A 115 -0.83 4.40 -6.95
C ALA A 115 -0.09 4.45 -8.30
N ALA A 116 0.05 5.64 -8.90
CA ALA A 116 0.75 5.82 -10.17
C ALA A 116 2.25 5.51 -10.06
N LEU A 117 2.91 5.90 -8.97
CA LEU A 117 4.33 5.64 -8.78
C LEU A 117 4.60 4.15 -8.56
N LEU A 118 3.79 3.51 -7.74
CA LEU A 118 3.97 2.11 -7.34
C LEU A 118 3.54 1.13 -8.43
N ALA A 119 2.35 1.31 -9.02
CA ALA A 119 1.83 0.41 -10.04
C ALA A 119 2.32 0.73 -11.46
N GLY A 120 2.62 2.01 -11.75
CA GLY A 120 2.93 2.44 -13.11
C GLY A 120 4.42 2.50 -13.46
N LYS A 121 5.30 2.69 -12.46
CA LYS A 121 6.75 2.87 -12.68
C LYS A 121 7.63 2.08 -11.71
N GLY A 122 7.04 1.32 -10.80
CA GLY A 122 7.76 0.55 -9.80
C GLY A 122 8.24 -0.79 -10.34
N ASN A 123 9.50 -1.13 -10.04
CA ASN A 123 9.95 -2.52 -10.02
C ASN A 123 9.89 -3.00 -8.56
N ALA A 124 8.69 -2.94 -7.99
CA ALA A 124 8.47 -3.13 -6.57
C ALA A 124 7.26 -4.02 -6.35
N LEU A 125 7.39 -4.90 -5.36
CA LEU A 125 6.27 -5.68 -4.84
C LEU A 125 5.59 -4.85 -3.75
N VAL A 126 4.27 -4.67 -3.86
CA VAL A 126 3.54 -3.76 -2.97
C VAL A 126 2.38 -4.48 -2.27
N GLY A 127 2.47 -4.56 -0.96
CA GLY A 127 1.39 -4.99 -0.07
C GLY A 127 0.55 -3.80 0.39
N TYR A 128 -0.75 -4.01 0.59
CA TYR A 128 -1.73 -3.02 0.98
C TYR A 128 -2.52 -3.47 2.22
N LYS A 129 -2.59 -2.58 3.21
CA LYS A 129 -3.44 -2.71 4.40
C LYS A 129 -4.49 -1.62 4.35
N ASN A 130 -5.73 -2.03 4.22
CA ASN A 130 -6.85 -1.10 4.10
C ASN A 130 -7.11 -0.29 5.39
N ARG A 131 -6.59 -0.74 6.54
CA ARG A 131 -6.71 -0.11 7.86
C ARG A 131 -5.47 -0.39 8.71
N LEU A 132 -5.15 0.55 9.59
CA LEU A 132 -4.09 0.42 10.59
C LEU A 132 -4.34 -0.76 11.54
N GLY A 133 -3.26 -1.44 11.93
CA GLY A 133 -3.30 -2.45 12.99
C GLY A 133 -3.86 -3.82 12.59
N ILE A 134 -4.34 -4.00 11.35
CA ILE A 134 -4.74 -5.31 10.85
C ILE A 134 -3.53 -6.26 10.78
N ILE A 135 -3.74 -7.50 11.22
CA ILE A 135 -2.78 -8.61 11.16
C ILE A 135 -3.12 -9.47 9.95
N ASN A 136 -2.09 -9.96 9.26
CA ASN A 136 -2.23 -10.95 8.18
C ASN A 136 -2.26 -12.36 8.79
N ASP A 137 -3.43 -12.78 9.26
CA ASP A 137 -3.68 -14.11 9.85
C ASP A 137 -3.77 -15.23 8.79
N HIS A 138 -4.09 -14.88 7.55
CA HIS A 138 -4.21 -15.78 6.40
C HIS A 138 -3.24 -15.42 5.27
N PRO A 139 -1.92 -15.49 5.46
CA PRO A 139 -0.93 -15.06 4.46
C PRO A 139 -1.03 -15.81 3.11
N GLU A 140 -1.62 -16.99 3.11
CA GLU A 140 -1.92 -17.80 1.93
C GLU A 140 -3.00 -17.21 1.01
N GLU A 141 -3.83 -16.30 1.51
CA GLU A 141 -4.90 -15.67 0.73
C GLU A 141 -4.46 -14.33 0.12
N ASP A 142 -4.75 -14.12 -1.17
CA ASP A 142 -4.45 -12.87 -1.88
C ASP A 142 -5.41 -11.71 -1.56
N VAL A 143 -6.50 -11.96 -0.83
CA VAL A 143 -7.53 -10.98 -0.47
C VAL A 143 -7.73 -10.93 1.03
N TRP A 144 -8.02 -9.74 1.55
CA TRP A 144 -8.39 -9.54 2.94
C TRP A 144 -9.80 -10.06 3.21
N ASN A 145 -9.94 -10.93 4.20
CA ASN A 145 -11.22 -11.39 4.73
C ASN A 145 -11.55 -10.63 6.01
N GLU A 146 -12.79 -10.19 6.13
CA GLU A 146 -13.28 -9.51 7.33
C GLU A 146 -14.60 -10.11 7.78
N TYR A 147 -14.69 -10.46 9.06
CA TYR A 147 -15.93 -10.88 9.67
C TYR A 147 -16.75 -9.65 10.08
N ARG A 148 -17.92 -9.47 9.45
CA ARG A 148 -18.85 -8.37 9.75
C ARG A 148 -20.26 -8.91 9.86
N ARG A 149 -21.00 -8.48 10.89
CA ARG A 149 -22.43 -8.81 11.08
C ARG A 149 -22.76 -10.31 10.98
N GLY A 150 -21.87 -11.18 11.45
CA GLY A 150 -22.10 -12.63 11.43
C GLY A 150 -21.67 -13.35 10.16
N THR A 151 -21.00 -12.67 9.22
CA THR A 151 -20.60 -13.26 7.93
C THR A 151 -19.20 -12.80 7.53
N TRP A 152 -18.45 -13.69 6.87
CA TRP A 152 -17.15 -13.38 6.28
C TRP A 152 -17.30 -12.68 4.94
N HIS A 153 -16.55 -11.60 4.74
CA HIS A 153 -16.53 -10.82 3.51
C HIS A 153 -15.12 -10.70 2.97
N ARG A 154 -14.94 -11.02 1.69
CA ARG A 154 -13.76 -10.63 0.92
C ARG A 154 -13.84 -9.14 0.63
N THR A 155 -12.81 -8.39 1.01
CA THR A 155 -12.84 -6.92 0.98
C THR A 155 -11.98 -6.35 -0.14
N VAL A 156 -10.66 -6.44 -0.04
CA VAL A 156 -9.73 -5.87 -1.01
C VAL A 156 -8.50 -6.78 -1.21
N PRO A 157 -7.83 -6.71 -2.36
CA PRO A 157 -6.56 -7.41 -2.58
C PRO A 157 -5.50 -6.99 -1.56
N LYS A 158 -4.65 -7.93 -1.16
CA LYS A 158 -3.45 -7.67 -0.34
C LYS A 158 -2.31 -7.12 -1.20
N ARG A 159 -2.15 -7.60 -2.42
CA ARG A 159 -1.15 -7.13 -3.36
C ARG A 159 -1.72 -6.03 -4.24
N LEU A 160 -1.06 -4.87 -4.25
CA LEU A 160 -1.46 -3.69 -5.03
C LEU A 160 -0.69 -3.55 -6.34
N ALA A 161 0.58 -3.98 -6.36
CA ALA A 161 1.42 -3.91 -7.55
C ALA A 161 2.41 -5.08 -7.61
N GLU A 162 2.66 -5.53 -8.84
CA GLU A 162 3.72 -6.45 -9.20
C GLU A 162 4.84 -5.70 -9.94
N PRO A 163 6.10 -6.15 -9.84
CA PRO A 163 7.19 -5.57 -10.60
C PRO A 163 6.95 -5.67 -12.10
N PHE A 164 7.11 -4.53 -12.80
CA PHE A 164 6.82 -4.44 -14.22
C PHE A 164 7.58 -5.47 -15.08
N GLN A 165 8.79 -5.84 -14.68
CA GLN A 165 9.61 -6.85 -15.35
C GLN A 165 8.93 -8.22 -15.46
N ARG A 166 8.04 -8.57 -14.52
CA ARG A 166 7.28 -9.83 -14.59
C ARG A 166 6.30 -9.81 -15.75
N TYR A 167 5.61 -8.69 -15.97
CA TYR A 167 4.72 -8.56 -17.12
C TYR A 167 5.48 -8.67 -18.43
N LEU A 168 6.66 -8.03 -18.53
CA LEU A 168 7.51 -8.14 -19.72
C LEU A 168 7.95 -9.60 -19.97
N ALA A 169 8.38 -10.31 -18.93
CA ALA A 169 8.79 -11.71 -19.06
C ALA A 169 7.64 -12.62 -19.55
N VAL A 170 6.41 -12.39 -19.08
CA VAL A 170 5.23 -13.13 -19.57
C VAL A 170 4.93 -12.79 -21.03
N ILE A 171 5.00 -11.51 -21.41
CA ILE A 171 4.78 -11.08 -22.80
C ILE A 171 5.81 -11.71 -23.73
N ASP A 172 7.10 -11.70 -23.34
CA ASP A 172 8.18 -12.31 -24.12
C ASP A 172 7.98 -13.83 -24.28
N GLN A 173 7.52 -14.52 -23.23
CA GLN A 173 7.18 -15.95 -23.30
C GLN A 173 6.02 -16.21 -24.27
N LEU A 174 4.98 -15.38 -24.25
CA LEU A 174 3.84 -15.51 -25.16
C LEU A 174 4.22 -15.25 -26.62
N HIS A 175 5.18 -14.36 -26.88
CA HIS A 175 5.67 -14.06 -28.24
C HIS A 175 6.68 -15.10 -28.75
N SER A 176 7.22 -15.94 -27.86
CA SER A 176 8.16 -17.01 -28.20
C SER A 176 7.49 -18.37 -28.47
N GLN A 177 6.16 -18.43 -28.38
CA GLN A 177 5.31 -19.58 -28.73
C GLN A 177 4.76 -19.43 -30.16
#